data_AF-A0A946J429-F1
#
_entry.id   AF-A0A946J429-F1
#
_cell.length_a   1.000
_cell.length_b   1.000
_cell.length_c   1.000
_cell.angle_alpha   90.00
_cell.angle_beta   90.00
_cell.angle_gamma   90.00
#
_symmetry.space_group_name_H-M   'P 1'
#
loop_
_entity.id
_entity.type
_entity.pdbx_description
1 polymer ?
#
loop_
_entity_poly.entity_id
_entity_poly.type
_entity_poly.pdbx_seq_one_letter_code
_entity_poly.pdbx_strand_id
1 'polypeptide(L)'
;LMVTAEVWRLKNTKERLGWFLASVNNNNLGKLPIAKSILASYLGMTPESLSRALKKLSDEGIELENNTIVQKTGYELCSYCDKVIGSDCNVFGSHDCPLFNS
;
A
#
# COMPACT_ATOMS: atom_id res chain seq x y z
N LEU A 1 0.03 13.63 17.20
CA LEU A 1 -0.69 12.62 16.40
C LEU A 1 -1.64 13.33 15.42
N MET A 2 -1.11 13.99 14.38
CA MET A 2 -1.94 14.73 13.41
C MET A 2 -1.16 14.97 12.11
N VAL A 3 -0.67 13.90 11.48
CA VAL A 3 0.03 14.00 10.17
C VAL A 3 -0.51 13.01 9.13
N THR A 4 -1.27 11.98 9.53
CA THR A 4 -1.71 10.92 8.62
C THR A 4 -2.92 11.30 7.75
N ALA A 5 -3.82 12.16 8.22
CA ALA A 5 -5.08 12.47 7.52
C ALA A 5 -4.92 13.39 6.29
N GLU A 6 -3.86 14.21 6.24
CA GLU A 6 -3.68 15.23 5.20
C GLU A 6 -2.93 14.69 3.98
N VAL A 7 -1.88 13.89 4.20
CA VAL A 7 -1.07 13.26 3.13
C VAL A 7 -1.92 12.32 2.26
N TRP A 8 -2.90 11.66 2.89
CA TRP A 8 -3.77 10.69 2.23
C TRP A 8 -4.77 11.30 1.25
N ARG A 9 -5.12 12.58 1.44
CA ARG A 9 -6.08 13.30 0.59
C ARG A 9 -5.50 13.75 -0.74
N LEU A 10 -4.18 13.86 -0.82
CA LEU A 10 -3.46 14.24 -2.06
C LEU A 10 -3.24 13.04 -3.00
N LYS A 11 -3.41 11.81 -2.49
CA LYS A 11 -3.22 10.57 -3.23
C LYS A 11 -4.47 10.22 -4.04
N ASN A 12 -4.27 9.82 -5.30
CA ASN A 12 -5.34 9.26 -6.11
C ASN A 12 -5.75 7.86 -5.61
N THR A 13 -6.82 7.28 -6.15
CA THR A 13 -7.36 5.97 -5.71
C THR A 13 -6.32 4.84 -5.70
N LYS A 14 -5.45 4.79 -6.72
CA LYS A 14 -4.40 3.77 -6.83
C LYS A 14 -3.33 3.99 -5.75
N GLU A 15 -2.88 5.23 -5.59
CA GLU A 15 -1.88 5.61 -4.59
C GLU A 15 -2.36 5.39 -3.17
N ARG A 16 -3.64 5.70 -2.87
CA ARG A 16 -4.25 5.43 -1.55
C ARG A 16 -4.24 3.93 -1.26
N LEU A 17 -4.67 3.11 -2.22
CA LEU A 17 -4.66 1.66 -2.05
C LEU A 17 -3.25 1.12 -1.88
N GLY A 18 -2.31 1.49 -2.75
CA GLY A 18 -0.91 1.03 -2.67
C GLY A 18 -0.23 1.45 -1.37
N TRP A 19 -0.44 2.69 -0.92
CA TRP A 19 0.06 3.20 0.36
C TRP A 19 -0.51 2.39 1.52
N PHE A 20 -1.82 2.09 1.52
CA PHE A 20 -2.43 1.28 2.55
C PHE A 20 -1.85 -0.14 2.58
N LEU A 21 -1.70 -0.78 1.41
CA LEU A 21 -1.09 -2.11 1.32
C LEU A 21 0.35 -2.10 1.83
N ALA A 22 1.15 -1.08 1.49
CA ALA A 22 2.49 -0.92 2.03
C ALA A 22 2.48 -0.79 3.56
N SER A 23 1.56 0.01 4.13
CA SER A 23 1.46 0.22 5.58
C SER A 23 1.16 -1.05 6.37
N VAL A 24 0.35 -1.96 5.82
CA VAL A 24 -0.01 -3.22 6.49
C VAL A 24 0.99 -4.34 6.19
N ASN A 25 1.80 -4.20 5.14
CA ASN A 25 2.76 -5.21 4.70
C ASN A 25 4.13 -5.12 5.40
N ASN A 26 4.44 -4.04 6.11
CA ASN A 26 5.75 -3.80 6.75
C ASN A 26 6.22 -4.90 7.73
N ASN A 27 5.33 -5.79 8.19
CA ASN A 27 5.69 -6.93 9.04
C ASN A 27 5.70 -8.29 8.30
N ASN A 28 5.72 -8.31 6.96
CA ASN A 28 5.63 -9.54 6.15
C ASN A 28 4.41 -10.42 6.46
N LEU A 29 3.41 -9.87 7.14
CA LEU A 29 2.23 -10.66 7.49
C LEU A 29 1.38 -10.93 6.27
N GLY A 30 1.49 -10.09 5.22
CA GLY A 30 0.88 -10.25 3.90
C GLY A 30 -0.63 -10.36 3.91
N LYS A 31 -1.26 -10.60 5.05
CA LYS A 31 -2.67 -10.93 5.18
C LYS A 31 -3.43 -9.66 5.45
N LEU A 32 -4.42 -9.45 4.62
CA LEU A 32 -5.42 -8.42 4.74
C LEU A 32 -6.73 -9.08 5.20
N PRO A 33 -6.96 -9.29 6.51
CA PRO A 33 -8.13 -10.01 7.02
C PRO A 33 -9.42 -9.17 6.98
N ILE A 34 -9.58 -8.32 5.95
CA ILE A 34 -10.77 -7.50 5.75
C ILE A 34 -11.37 -7.74 4.37
N ALA A 35 -12.69 -7.82 4.31
CA ALA A 35 -13.41 -7.94 3.05
C ALA A 35 -13.16 -6.72 2.16
N LYS A 36 -13.16 -6.92 0.83
CA LYS A 36 -12.95 -5.85 -0.16
C LYS A 36 -13.96 -4.70 -0.01
N SER A 37 -15.19 -4.97 0.42
CA SER A 37 -16.21 -3.94 0.69
C SER A 37 -15.86 -3.03 1.87
N ILE A 38 -15.33 -3.61 2.95
CA ILE A 38 -14.85 -2.87 4.13
C ILE A 38 -13.64 -2.02 3.74
N LEU A 39 -12.72 -2.60 2.97
CA LEU A 39 -11.57 -1.89 2.44
C LEU A 39 -12.00 -0.68 1.60
N ALA A 40 -12.91 -0.86 0.63
CA ALA A 40 -13.41 0.23 -0.21
C ALA A 40 -13.96 1.39 0.64
N SER A 41 -14.78 1.06 1.63
CA SER A 41 -15.37 2.03 2.56
C SER A 41 -14.31 2.76 3.39
N TYR A 42 -13.36 2.03 3.95
CA TYR A 42 -12.26 2.59 4.74
C TYR A 42 -11.37 3.52 3.91
N LEU A 43 -11.08 3.13 2.67
CA LEU A 43 -10.29 3.96 1.76
C LEU A 43 -11.13 5.08 1.10
N GLY A 44 -12.40 5.26 1.49
CA GLY A 44 -13.29 6.29 0.96
C GLY A 44 -13.48 6.21 -0.56
N MET A 45 -13.62 5.00 -1.09
CA MET A 45 -13.82 4.72 -2.52
C MET A 45 -14.96 3.71 -2.74
N THR A 46 -15.53 3.66 -3.94
CA THR A 46 -16.54 2.66 -4.27
C THR A 46 -15.91 1.27 -4.52
N PRO A 47 -16.66 0.16 -4.37
CA PRO A 47 -16.16 -1.18 -4.70
C PRO A 47 -15.62 -1.34 -6.12
N GLU A 48 -16.23 -0.66 -7.10
CA GLU A 48 -15.77 -0.65 -8.49
C GLU A 48 -14.46 0.13 -8.64
N SER A 49 -14.32 1.23 -7.90
CA SER A 49 -13.10 2.03 -7.89
C SER A 49 -11.94 1.27 -7.24
N LEU A 50 -12.21 0.55 -6.14
CA LEU A 50 -11.27 -0.39 -5.53
C LEU A 50 -10.86 -1.48 -6.52
N SER A 51 -11.82 -2.10 -7.21
CA SER A 51 -11.55 -3.16 -8.19
C SER A 51 -10.66 -2.67 -9.33
N ARG A 52 -10.92 -1.45 -9.84
CA ARG A 52 -10.05 -0.81 -10.85
C ARG A 52 -8.65 -0.51 -10.31
N ALA A 53 -8.53 -0.06 -9.07
CA ALA A 53 -7.24 0.20 -8.45
C ALA A 53 -6.44 -1.11 -8.25
N LEU A 54 -7.08 -2.17 -7.75
CA LEU A 54 -6.48 -3.50 -7.63
C LEU A 54 -5.98 -4.03 -8.98
N LYS A 55 -6.74 -3.82 -10.06
CA LYS A 55 -6.31 -4.24 -11.40
C LYS A 55 -5.03 -3.51 -11.84
N LYS A 56 -4.97 -2.19 -11.64
CA LYS A 56 -3.77 -1.39 -11.94
C LYS A 56 -2.55 -1.83 -11.11
N LEU A 57 -2.75 -2.14 -9.84
CA LEU A 57 -1.69 -2.65 -8.97
C LEU A 57 -1.21 -4.05 -9.41
N SER A 58 -2.11 -4.91 -9.87
CA SER A 58 -1.75 -6.22 -10.44
C SER A 58 -0.89 -6.08 -11.70
N ASP A 59 -1.17 -5.10 -12.55
CA ASP A 59 -0.33 -4.80 -13.72
C ASP A 59 1.09 -4.31 -13.32
N GLU A 60 1.26 -3.86 -12.07
CA GLU A 60 2.54 -3.46 -11.45
C GLU A 60 3.18 -4.58 -10.61
N GLY A 61 2.59 -5.79 -10.58
CA GLY A 61 3.13 -6.94 -9.84
C GLY A 61 2.69 -7.02 -8.37
N ILE A 62 1.64 -6.30 -7.98
CA ILE A 62 1.02 -6.34 -6.65
C ILE A 62 -0.38 -6.96 -6.76
N GLU A 63 -0.55 -8.15 -6.20
CA GLU A 63 -1.81 -8.89 -6.25
C GLU A 63 -2.41 -9.08 -4.86
N LEU A 64 -3.73 -9.23 -4.82
CA LEU A 64 -4.48 -9.56 -3.60
C LEU A 64 -5.22 -10.88 -3.80
N GLU A 65 -4.54 -11.97 -3.50
CA GLU A 65 -5.02 -13.35 -3.64
C GLU A 65 -5.49 -13.89 -2.29
N ASN A 66 -6.75 -14.32 -2.19
CA ASN A 66 -7.32 -14.88 -0.94
C ASN A 66 -6.99 -14.02 0.30
N ASN A 67 -7.20 -12.71 0.19
CA ASN A 67 -6.88 -11.76 1.25
C ASN A 67 -5.39 -11.73 1.65
N THR A 68 -4.50 -12.14 0.74
CA THR A 68 -3.05 -12.12 0.91
C THR A 68 -2.44 -11.23 -0.18
N ILE A 69 -1.54 -10.36 0.23
CA ILE A 69 -0.74 -9.46 -0.59
C ILE A 69 0.39 -10.30 -1.17
N VAL A 70 0.43 -10.40 -2.49
CA VAL A 70 1.46 -11.11 -3.24
C VAL A 70 2.20 -10.09 -4.08
N GLN A 71 3.53 -10.16 -4.03
CA GLN A 71 4.44 -9.28 -4.74
C GLN A 71 5.32 -10.12 -5.65
N LYS A 72 5.52 -9.69 -6.89
CA LYS A 72 6.31 -10.45 -7.86
C LYS A 72 7.79 -10.57 -7.49
N THR A 73 8.40 -9.48 -6.99
CA THR A 73 9.82 -9.42 -6.58
C THR A 73 10.00 -9.18 -5.09
N GLY A 74 8.95 -8.73 -4.40
CA GLY A 74 8.96 -8.44 -2.97
C GLY A 74 9.16 -6.97 -2.63
N TYR A 75 9.39 -6.11 -3.63
CA TYR A 75 9.70 -4.69 -3.45
C TYR A 75 8.72 -3.75 -4.13
N GLU A 76 7.70 -4.25 -4.83
CA GLU A 76 6.75 -3.43 -5.60
C GLU A 76 6.06 -2.36 -4.73
N LEU A 77 5.65 -2.73 -3.50
CA LEU A 77 5.03 -1.82 -2.52
C LEU A 77 5.97 -0.74 -1.99
N CYS A 78 7.29 -0.88 -2.15
CA CYS A 78 8.24 0.17 -1.79
C CYS A 78 7.98 1.45 -2.61
N SER A 79 7.45 1.32 -3.83
CA SER A 79 7.07 2.45 -4.70
C SER A 79 5.92 3.29 -4.12
N TYR A 80 5.19 2.74 -3.13
CA TYR A 80 4.07 3.39 -2.46
C TYR A 80 4.38 3.83 -1.03
N CYS A 81 5.62 3.60 -0.57
CA CYS A 81 6.09 4.06 0.73
C CYS A 81 6.35 5.57 0.73
N ASP A 82 6.25 6.17 1.91
CA ASP A 82 6.75 7.51 2.19
C ASP A 82 7.49 7.50 3.53
N LYS A 83 7.98 8.66 3.99
CA LYS A 83 8.71 8.77 5.26
C LYS A 83 7.86 8.34 6.47
N VAL A 84 6.53 8.34 6.37
CA VAL A 84 5.63 7.93 7.45
C VAL A 84 5.60 6.41 7.53
N ILE A 85 5.23 5.73 6.46
CA ILE A 85 5.17 4.25 6.46
C ILE A 85 6.56 3.63 6.49
N GLY A 86 7.51 4.22 5.76
CA GLY A 86 8.85 3.68 5.60
C GLY A 86 9.54 3.50 6.94
N SER A 87 9.24 4.32 7.95
CA SER A 87 9.86 4.22 9.27
C SER A 87 9.71 2.86 9.98
N ASP A 88 8.69 2.07 9.62
CA ASP A 88 8.45 0.71 10.14
C ASP A 88 9.01 -0.40 9.23
N CYS A 89 9.78 -0.07 8.19
CA CYS A 89 10.35 -1.01 7.24
C CYS A 89 11.81 -1.36 7.58
N ASN A 90 12.16 -2.66 7.52
CA ASN A 90 13.49 -3.16 7.89
C ASN A 90 14.64 -2.63 7.03
N VAL A 91 14.36 -2.14 5.82
CA VAL A 91 15.36 -1.54 4.93
C VAL A 91 15.36 -0.01 4.99
N PHE A 92 14.50 0.61 5.80
CA PHE A 92 14.43 2.07 5.88
C PHE A 92 15.74 2.70 6.34
N GLY A 93 16.18 3.74 5.61
CA GLY A 93 17.46 4.39 5.87
C GLY A 93 18.70 3.61 5.41
N SER A 94 18.54 2.42 4.81
CA SER A 94 19.64 1.73 4.11
C SER A 94 19.71 2.14 2.64
N HIS A 95 20.81 1.81 1.97
CA HIS A 95 20.99 2.02 0.52
C HIS A 95 19.98 1.24 -0.33
N ASP A 96 19.37 0.19 0.21
CA ASP A 96 18.32 -0.60 -0.44
C ASP A 96 16.93 0.05 -0.34
N CYS A 97 16.81 1.16 0.42
CA CYS A 97 15.58 1.93 0.51
C CYS A 97 15.46 2.91 -0.67
N PRO A 98 14.35 2.89 -1.43
CA PRO A 98 14.11 3.90 -2.47
C PRO A 98 14.06 5.34 -1.93
N LEU A 99 13.81 5.52 -0.62
CA LEU A 99 13.74 6.81 0.04
C LEU A 99 15.08 7.32 0.59
N PHE A 100 16.19 6.57 0.45
CA PHE A 100 17.48 6.88 1.08
C PHE A 100 18.01 8.29 0.75
N ASN A 101 17.77 8.77 -0.47
CA ASN A 101 18.21 10.10 -0.96
C ASN A 101 17.05 11.06 -1.28
N SER A 102 15.82 10.77 -0.84
CA SER A 102 14.61 11.57 -1.13
C SER A 102 14.21 12.57 -0.04
#